data_AF-X1H210-F1
#
_entry.id   AF-X1H210-F1
#
_cell.length_a   1.000
_cell.length_b   1.000
_cell.length_c   1.000
_cell.angle_alpha   90.00
_cell.angle_beta   90.00
_cell.angle_gamma   90.00
#
_symmetry.space_group_name_H-M   'P 1'
#
loop_
_entity.id
_entity.type
_entity.pdbx_description
1 polymer ?
#
loop_
_entity_poly.entity_id
_entity_poly.type
_entity_poly.pdbx_seq_one_letter_code
_entity_poly.pdbx_strand_id
1 'polypeptide(L)'
;YKDKEIWIIGNGPSLDDYPDDFFNNKIFIEINWPFAAFPPLEESQYILTTHIESPKYLIEHKSEFLKKSILGLPLLTGKNHWNIDSFGKYKDDPIYFQWHWVQGSHKLFLEYLKPTIQSIMNGKSCKYICLRTNIHYAIQIAVVLGARAVTLVGCEAKERKGYFPYKLL
;
A
#
# COMPACT_ATOMS: atom_id res chain seq x y z
N TYR A 1 9.08 -8.26 -11.06
CA TYR A 1 7.61 -8.46 -11.02
C TYR A 1 6.94 -8.54 -12.39
N LYS A 2 7.60 -8.09 -13.46
CA LYS A 2 7.08 -8.20 -14.82
C LYS A 2 6.52 -9.59 -15.15
N ASP A 3 5.33 -9.62 -15.74
CA ASP A 3 4.61 -10.82 -16.20
C ASP A 3 4.17 -11.79 -15.08
N LYS A 4 4.29 -11.40 -13.80
CA LYS A 4 3.83 -12.17 -12.64
C LYS A 4 2.45 -11.72 -12.17
N GLU A 5 1.79 -12.57 -11.41
CA GLU A 5 0.62 -12.18 -10.62
C GLU A 5 1.09 -11.42 -9.37
N ILE A 6 0.40 -10.33 -9.04
CA ILE A 6 0.60 -9.60 -7.78
C ILE A 6 -0.71 -9.65 -6.99
N TRP A 7 -0.61 -10.11 -5.75
CA TRP A 7 -1.72 -10.17 -4.82
C TRP A 7 -1.76 -8.88 -4.00
N ILE A 8 -2.93 -8.31 -3.81
CA ILE A 8 -3.13 -7.13 -2.98
C ILE A 8 -3.93 -7.57 -1.76
N ILE A 9 -3.31 -7.41 -0.60
CA ILE A 9 -3.83 -7.85 0.69
C ILE A 9 -4.37 -6.62 1.42
N GLY A 10 -5.70 -6.55 1.58
CA GLY A 10 -6.38 -5.53 2.36
C GLY A 10 -6.45 -5.90 3.84
N ASN A 11 -7.45 -5.41 4.57
CA ASN A 11 -7.67 -5.69 6.00
C ASN A 11 -9.03 -6.36 6.28
N GLY A 12 -9.59 -6.99 5.26
CA GLY A 12 -10.93 -7.56 5.29
C GLY A 12 -10.99 -8.87 6.08
N PRO A 13 -12.16 -9.18 6.68
CA PRO A 13 -12.36 -10.42 7.43
C PRO A 13 -12.13 -11.71 6.64
N SER A 14 -12.23 -11.68 5.31
CA SER A 14 -11.98 -12.89 4.51
C SER A 14 -10.54 -13.39 4.64
N LEU A 15 -9.62 -12.60 5.20
CA LEU A 15 -8.25 -13.05 5.46
C LEU A 15 -8.20 -14.18 6.49
N ASP A 16 -9.16 -14.22 7.41
CA ASP A 16 -9.25 -15.25 8.46
C ASP A 16 -9.59 -16.65 7.88
N ASP A 17 -10.05 -16.72 6.61
CA ASP A 17 -10.41 -17.96 5.92
C ASP A 17 -9.22 -18.66 5.23
N TYR A 18 -8.05 -18.01 5.17
CA TYR A 18 -6.85 -18.55 4.54
C TYR A 18 -5.92 -19.20 5.57
N PRO A 19 -5.26 -20.33 5.25
CA PRO A 19 -4.23 -20.88 6.14
C PRO A 19 -3.01 -19.96 6.23
N ASP A 20 -2.26 -20.03 7.33
CA ASP A 20 -1.10 -19.16 7.62
C ASP A 20 -0.03 -19.18 6.50
N ASP A 21 0.12 -20.32 5.83
CA ASP A 21 1.09 -20.53 4.75
C ASP A 21 0.54 -20.19 3.35
N PHE A 22 -0.72 -19.76 3.24
CA PHE A 22 -1.36 -19.51 1.96
C PHE A 22 -0.59 -18.52 1.11
N PHE A 23 -0.05 -17.46 1.73
CA PHE A 23 0.68 -16.41 1.02
C PHE A 23 2.15 -16.72 0.77
N ASN A 24 2.63 -17.90 1.19
CA ASN A 24 4.00 -18.33 0.92
C ASN A 24 4.23 -18.42 -0.59
N ASN A 25 5.40 -17.97 -1.03
CA ASN A 25 5.82 -17.96 -2.44
C ASN A 25 4.96 -17.09 -3.37
N LYS A 26 4.09 -16.21 -2.84
CA LYS A 26 3.33 -15.23 -3.62
C LYS A 26 4.00 -13.87 -3.57
N ILE A 27 3.86 -13.12 -4.67
CA ILE A 27 4.18 -11.69 -4.70
C ILE A 27 2.98 -10.92 -4.22
N PHE A 28 3.14 -10.11 -3.19
CA PHE A 28 2.04 -9.32 -2.69
C PHE A 28 2.41 -7.94 -2.16
N ILE A 29 1.39 -7.09 -2.17
CA ILE A 29 1.39 -5.75 -1.60
C ILE A 29 0.32 -5.73 -0.51
N GLU A 30 0.74 -5.60 0.74
CA GLU A 30 -0.13 -5.43 1.90
C GLU A 30 -0.49 -3.98 2.09
N ILE A 31 -1.72 -3.70 2.51
CA ILE A 31 -2.20 -2.33 2.67
C ILE A 31 -2.34 -2.00 4.15
N ASN A 32 -1.52 -1.08 4.63
CA ASN A 32 -1.48 -0.60 6.02
C ASN A 32 -0.98 -1.67 7.01
N TRP A 33 -1.86 -2.31 7.78
CA TRP A 33 -1.54 -3.18 8.92
C TRP A 33 -1.49 -4.71 8.72
N PRO A 34 -1.82 -5.33 7.57
CA PRO A 34 -1.80 -6.79 7.43
C PRO A 34 -0.43 -7.42 7.75
N PHE A 35 0.66 -6.67 7.57
CA PHE A 35 2.02 -7.09 7.92
C PHE A 35 2.19 -7.51 9.39
N ALA A 36 1.29 -7.10 10.28
CA ALA A 36 1.31 -7.53 11.68
C ALA A 36 0.84 -8.99 11.84
N ALA A 37 -0.05 -9.45 10.97
CA ALA A 37 -0.52 -10.84 10.93
C ALA A 37 0.28 -11.69 9.94
N PHE A 38 0.69 -11.11 8.81
CA PHE A 38 1.42 -11.77 7.73
C PHE A 38 2.77 -11.06 7.50
N PRO A 39 3.79 -11.27 8.33
CA PRO A 39 5.03 -10.52 8.25
C PRO A 39 5.79 -10.77 6.93
N PRO A 40 6.45 -9.73 6.37
CA PRO A 40 7.36 -9.80 5.22
C PRO A 40 8.28 -11.03 5.20
N LEU A 41 7.97 -12.04 4.38
CA LEU A 41 8.90 -13.13 4.02
C LEU A 41 9.88 -12.65 2.93
N GLU A 42 11.08 -13.24 2.94
CA GLU A 42 12.31 -12.69 2.34
C GLU A 42 12.19 -12.23 0.88
N GLU A 43 11.35 -12.85 0.06
CA GLU A 43 11.44 -12.70 -1.41
C GLU A 43 10.37 -11.86 -2.09
N SER A 44 9.21 -11.54 -1.48
CA SER A 44 8.04 -11.19 -2.31
C SER A 44 6.94 -10.33 -1.67
N GLN A 45 7.26 -9.51 -0.66
CA GLN A 45 6.25 -8.80 0.12
C GLN A 45 6.57 -7.30 0.21
N TYR A 46 5.59 -6.45 -0.08
CA TYR A 46 5.66 -5.01 0.15
C TYR A 46 4.56 -4.52 1.09
N ILE A 47 4.90 -3.56 1.96
CA ILE A 47 3.95 -2.85 2.82
C ILE A 47 3.64 -1.50 2.17
N LEU A 48 2.40 -1.28 1.74
CA LEU A 48 1.93 -0.02 1.19
C LEU A 48 1.14 0.77 2.23
N THR A 49 1.50 2.03 2.42
CA THR A 49 0.74 2.94 3.28
C THR A 49 0.89 4.40 2.88
N THR A 50 -0.13 5.19 3.21
CA THR A 50 -0.16 6.66 3.13
C THR A 50 -0.25 7.30 4.51
N HIS A 51 -0.30 6.48 5.56
CA HIS A 51 -0.48 6.85 6.96
C HIS A 51 0.86 6.84 7.69
N ILE A 52 1.09 7.78 8.62
CA ILE A 52 2.38 7.92 9.32
C ILE A 52 2.58 6.83 10.38
N GLU A 53 1.50 6.25 10.89
CA GLU A 53 1.52 5.29 12.00
C GLU A 53 2.29 4.02 11.66
N SER A 54 2.06 3.45 10.47
CA SER A 54 2.76 2.24 10.01
C SER A 54 4.28 2.46 9.92
N PRO A 55 4.82 3.47 9.21
CA PRO A 55 6.27 3.69 9.16
C PRO A 55 6.88 4.06 10.52
N LYS A 56 6.16 4.77 11.40
CA LYS A 56 6.61 5.00 12.78
C LYS A 56 6.83 3.69 13.53
N TYR A 57 5.82 2.81 13.50
CA TYR A 57 5.90 1.50 14.12
C TYR A 57 7.06 0.67 13.55
N LEU A 58 7.23 0.68 12.22
CA LEU A 58 8.34 -0.04 11.58
C LEU A 58 9.70 0.52 12.02
N ILE A 59 9.89 1.84 12.08
CA ILE A 59 11.13 2.45 12.56
C ILE A 59 11.47 2.00 14.00
N GLU A 60 10.47 1.93 14.87
CA GLU A 60 10.63 1.64 16.30
C GLU A 60 10.85 0.15 16.58
N HIS A 61 10.24 -0.73 15.79
CA HIS A 61 10.16 -2.16 16.14
C HIS A 61 10.65 -3.14 15.07
N LYS A 62 10.63 -2.74 13.80
CA LYS A 62 10.85 -3.63 12.63
C LYS A 62 11.50 -2.89 11.46
N SER A 63 12.57 -2.14 11.73
CA SER A 63 13.14 -1.19 10.76
C SER A 63 13.60 -1.86 9.46
N GLU A 64 13.96 -3.14 9.52
CA GLU A 64 14.31 -3.97 8.38
C GLU A 64 13.20 -4.05 7.32
N PHE A 65 11.92 -3.90 7.71
CA PHE A 65 10.78 -3.92 6.79
C PHE A 65 10.58 -2.60 6.04
N LEU A 66 11.31 -1.53 6.39
CA LEU A 66 11.28 -0.28 5.61
C LEU A 66 11.81 -0.48 4.19
N LYS A 67 12.77 -1.39 4.00
CA LYS A 67 13.28 -1.81 2.67
C LYS A 67 12.23 -2.51 1.80
N LYS A 68 11.15 -2.94 2.44
CA LYS A 68 9.99 -3.59 1.83
C LYS A 68 8.77 -2.67 1.89
N SER A 69 8.94 -1.37 2.11
CA SER A 69 7.81 -0.44 2.19
C SER A 69 7.65 0.39 0.92
N ILE A 70 6.40 0.63 0.53
CA ILE A 70 6.00 1.54 -0.54
C ILE A 70 5.17 2.67 0.09
N LEU A 71 5.78 3.85 0.22
CA LEU A 71 5.24 4.95 1.01
C LEU A 71 4.71 6.08 0.12
N GLY A 72 3.44 6.42 0.32
CA GLY A 72 2.81 7.53 -0.38
C GLY A 72 3.16 8.86 0.28
N LEU A 73 3.83 9.75 -0.45
CA LEU A 73 4.21 11.08 0.03
C LEU A 73 3.26 12.20 -0.42
N PRO A 74 3.01 13.20 0.45
CA PRO A 74 3.37 13.20 1.87
C PRO A 74 2.59 12.12 2.64
N LEU A 75 3.18 11.56 3.70
CA LEU A 75 2.44 10.69 4.61
C LEU A 75 1.63 11.57 5.56
N LEU A 76 0.35 11.23 5.76
CA LEU A 76 -0.59 12.09 6.47
C LEU A 76 -1.14 11.44 7.74
N THR A 77 -1.09 12.18 8.84
CA THR A 77 -1.87 11.92 10.07
C THR A 77 -2.30 13.24 10.70
N GLY A 78 -3.59 13.57 10.62
CA GLY A 78 -4.12 14.81 11.18
C GLY A 78 -3.47 16.04 10.54
N LYS A 79 -2.79 16.87 11.34
CA LYS A 79 -2.05 18.05 10.86
C LYS A 79 -0.58 17.76 10.50
N ASN A 80 -0.09 16.57 10.82
CA ASN A 80 1.30 16.19 10.61
C ASN A 80 1.51 15.67 9.19
N HIS A 81 2.63 16.07 8.61
CA HIS A 81 3.06 15.67 7.28
C HIS A 81 4.48 15.17 7.38
N TRP A 82 4.71 13.90 7.03
CA TRP A 82 6.07 13.38 6.91
C TRP A 82 6.52 13.45 5.44
N ASN A 83 7.73 13.97 5.25
CA ASN A 83 8.46 13.96 4.00
C ASN A 83 9.59 12.92 4.07
N ILE A 84 10.38 12.79 3.01
CA ILE A 84 11.50 11.84 2.94
C ILE A 84 12.50 12.08 4.08
N ASP A 85 12.86 13.34 4.35
CA ASP A 85 13.84 13.68 5.39
C ASP A 85 13.40 13.28 6.81
N SER A 86 12.09 13.14 7.03
CA SER A 86 11.52 12.69 8.32
C SER A 86 11.97 11.28 8.71
N PHE A 87 12.49 10.49 7.77
CA PHE A 87 12.97 9.12 7.99
C PHE A 87 14.44 9.04 8.45
N GLY A 88 15.16 10.17 8.46
CA GLY A 88 16.56 10.22 8.90
C GLY A 88 17.45 9.22 8.14
N LYS A 89 18.07 8.29 8.86
CA LYS A 89 18.95 7.27 8.26
C LYS A 89 18.22 6.24 7.39
N TYR A 90 16.89 6.12 7.49
CA TYR A 90 16.08 5.16 6.72
C TYR A 90 15.45 5.77 5.47
N LYS A 91 15.78 7.01 5.12
CA LYS A 91 15.15 7.74 4.01
C LYS A 91 15.34 7.13 2.62
N ASP A 92 16.30 6.21 2.48
CA ASP A 92 16.61 5.54 1.21
C ASP A 92 16.12 4.08 1.19
N ASP A 93 15.53 3.59 2.28
CA ASP A 93 15.06 2.21 2.38
C ASP A 93 13.72 1.99 1.63
N PRO A 94 12.68 2.84 1.78
CA PRO A 94 11.40 2.64 1.11
C PRO A 94 11.39 3.07 -0.35
N ILE A 95 10.44 2.52 -1.11
CA ILE A 95 10.02 3.07 -2.41
C ILE A 95 8.99 4.16 -2.15
N TYR A 96 9.21 5.36 -2.70
CA TYR A 96 8.27 6.47 -2.56
C TYR A 96 7.42 6.67 -3.80
N PHE A 97 6.15 7.02 -3.62
CA PHE A 97 5.29 7.47 -4.70
C PHE A 97 4.54 8.74 -4.30
N GLN A 98 4.24 9.59 -5.29
CA GLN A 98 3.38 10.74 -5.08
C GLN A 98 1.93 10.34 -5.29
N TRP A 99 1.04 10.85 -4.45
CA TRP A 99 -0.37 10.54 -4.53
C TRP A 99 -1.26 11.77 -4.50
N HIS A 100 -2.51 11.58 -4.90
CA HIS A 100 -3.53 12.60 -4.92
C HIS A 100 -4.86 12.01 -4.43
N TRP A 101 -5.37 12.57 -3.32
CA TRP A 101 -6.68 12.19 -2.81
C TRP A 101 -7.77 12.88 -3.63
N VAL A 102 -8.56 12.09 -4.35
CA VAL A 102 -9.76 12.59 -5.01
C VAL A 102 -10.95 12.36 -4.10
N GLN A 103 -11.05 13.15 -3.03
CA GLN A 103 -12.02 12.92 -1.96
C GLN A 103 -13.46 12.99 -2.47
N GLY A 104 -14.16 11.84 -2.45
CA GLY A 104 -15.61 11.77 -2.57
C GLY A 104 -16.22 12.08 -3.95
N SER A 105 -15.45 12.52 -4.93
CA SER A 105 -15.95 12.85 -6.27
C SER A 105 -15.54 11.79 -7.29
N HIS A 106 -16.49 10.91 -7.64
CA HIS A 106 -16.29 9.93 -8.70
C HIS A 106 -15.96 10.61 -10.05
N LYS A 107 -16.57 11.77 -10.32
CA LYS A 107 -16.31 12.57 -11.51
C LYS A 107 -14.84 13.00 -11.58
N LEU A 108 -14.33 13.63 -10.52
CA LEU A 108 -12.91 14.03 -10.47
C LEU A 108 -12.00 12.81 -10.59
N PHE A 109 -12.37 11.68 -9.99
CA PHE A 109 -11.56 10.45 -10.08
C PHE A 109 -11.41 10.01 -11.55
N LEU A 110 -12.51 9.98 -12.30
CA LEU A 110 -12.49 9.66 -13.73
C LEU A 110 -11.69 10.67 -14.57
N GLU A 111 -11.75 11.96 -14.20
CA GLU A 111 -10.98 13.03 -14.87
C GLU A 111 -9.47 12.83 -14.70
N TYR A 112 -9.01 12.45 -13.50
CA TYR A 112 -7.59 12.18 -13.27
C TYR A 112 -7.14 10.79 -13.76
N LEU A 113 -8.04 9.81 -13.84
CA LEU A 113 -7.70 8.43 -14.19
C LEU A 113 -7.06 8.30 -15.57
N LYS A 114 -7.66 8.93 -16.60
CA LYS A 114 -7.15 8.84 -17.97
C LYS A 114 -5.74 9.43 -18.10
N PRO A 115 -5.45 10.67 -17.62
CA PRO A 115 -4.09 11.21 -17.61
C PRO A 115 -3.09 10.35 -16.84
N THR A 116 -3.47 9.79 -15.68
CA THR A 116 -2.58 8.93 -14.90
C THR A 116 -2.24 7.65 -15.65
N ILE A 117 -3.22 6.98 -16.25
CA ILE A 117 -2.98 5.79 -17.11
C ILE A 117 -2.04 6.14 -18.26
N GLN A 118 -2.28 7.26 -18.94
CA GLN A 118 -1.45 7.68 -20.07
C GLN A 118 -0.01 7.96 -19.62
N SER A 119 0.20 8.60 -18.47
CA SER A 119 1.54 8.83 -17.94
C SER A 119 2.25 7.51 -17.60
N ILE A 120 1.56 6.57 -16.95
CA ILE A 120 2.09 5.24 -16.63
C ILE A 120 2.52 4.50 -17.91
N MET A 121 1.65 4.44 -18.92
CA MET A 121 1.94 3.77 -20.18
C MET A 121 3.13 4.37 -20.93
N ASN A 122 3.39 5.67 -20.75
CA ASN A 122 4.52 6.37 -21.38
C ASN A 122 5.79 6.38 -20.50
N GLY A 123 5.80 5.66 -19.37
CA GLY A 123 6.93 5.66 -18.44
C GLY A 123 7.22 7.03 -17.81
N LYS A 124 6.21 7.91 -17.73
CA LYS A 124 6.33 9.25 -17.14
C LYS A 124 5.96 9.21 -15.66
N SER A 125 6.60 10.06 -14.87
CA SER A 125 6.20 10.29 -13.48
C SER A 125 4.75 10.82 -13.42
N CYS A 126 3.98 10.31 -12.46
CA CYS A 126 2.60 10.73 -12.24
C CYS A 126 2.23 10.66 -10.77
N LYS A 127 1.16 11.38 -10.40
CA LYS A 127 0.51 11.21 -9.11
C LYS A 127 -0.49 10.06 -9.21
N TYR A 128 -0.38 9.13 -8.29
CA TYR A 128 -1.31 8.03 -8.14
C TYR A 128 -2.61 8.56 -7.55
N ILE A 129 -3.75 8.03 -7.97
CA ILE A 129 -5.05 8.56 -7.57
C ILE A 129 -5.86 7.54 -6.77
N CYS A 130 -6.59 7.98 -5.76
CA CYS A 130 -7.58 7.13 -5.10
C CYS A 130 -8.89 7.88 -4.87
N LEU A 131 -9.97 7.11 -4.80
CA LEU A 131 -11.29 7.63 -4.45
C LEU A 131 -11.53 7.61 -2.93
N ARG A 132 -11.14 6.52 -2.25
CA ARG A 132 -11.41 6.32 -0.80
C ARG A 132 -10.37 5.48 -0.06
N THR A 133 -9.74 4.52 -0.73
CA THR A 133 -8.90 3.52 -0.07
C THR A 133 -7.54 3.39 -0.76
N ASN A 134 -6.52 2.99 0.00
CA ASN A 134 -5.18 2.71 -0.49
C ASN A 134 -5.12 1.52 -1.49
N ILE A 135 -6.20 0.74 -1.62
CA ILE A 135 -6.32 -0.35 -2.61
C ILE A 135 -6.10 0.17 -4.04
N HIS A 136 -6.63 1.35 -4.36
CA HIS A 136 -6.46 1.94 -5.69
C HIS A 136 -4.97 2.20 -6.01
N TYR A 137 -4.20 2.64 -5.02
CA TYR A 137 -2.76 2.86 -5.17
C TYR A 137 -2.02 1.55 -5.39
N ALA A 138 -2.34 0.52 -4.58
CA ALA A 138 -1.75 -0.81 -4.74
C ALA A 138 -1.98 -1.39 -6.14
N ILE A 139 -3.19 -1.23 -6.70
CA ILE A 139 -3.51 -1.67 -8.07
C ILE A 139 -2.66 -0.94 -9.09
N GLN A 140 -2.57 0.39 -9.00
CA GLN A 140 -1.74 1.19 -9.92
C GLN A 140 -0.25 0.81 -9.82
N ILE A 141 0.25 0.59 -8.60
CA ILE A 141 1.63 0.17 -8.36
C ILE A 141 1.88 -1.21 -8.96
N ALA A 142 0.96 -2.18 -8.76
CA ALA A 142 1.09 -3.50 -9.35
C ALA A 142 1.19 -3.43 -10.89
N VAL A 143 0.41 -2.57 -11.53
CA VAL A 143 0.49 -2.32 -12.98
C VAL A 143 1.84 -1.73 -13.37
N VAL A 144 2.35 -0.73 -12.65
CA VAL A 144 3.67 -0.12 -12.90
C VAL A 144 4.81 -1.13 -12.71
N LEU A 145 4.69 -2.05 -11.76
CA LEU A 145 5.63 -3.16 -11.56
C LEU A 145 5.54 -4.24 -12.67
N GLY A 146 4.61 -4.09 -13.62
CA GLY A 146 4.43 -4.97 -14.77
C GLY A 146 3.63 -6.24 -14.46
N ALA A 147 2.71 -6.19 -13.50
CA ALA A 147 1.85 -7.32 -13.18
C ALA A 147 1.05 -7.77 -14.42
N ARG A 148 1.05 -9.07 -14.68
CA ARG A 148 0.16 -9.70 -15.68
C ARG A 148 -1.26 -9.83 -15.16
N ALA A 149 -1.39 -10.05 -13.86
CA ALA A 149 -2.65 -10.23 -13.16
C ALA A 149 -2.58 -9.60 -11.77
N VAL A 150 -3.70 -9.09 -11.30
CA VAL A 150 -3.85 -8.53 -9.96
C VAL A 150 -4.99 -9.25 -9.26
N THR A 151 -4.71 -9.85 -8.12
CA THR A 151 -5.70 -10.56 -7.30
C THR A 151 -5.92 -9.81 -5.99
N LEU A 152 -7.17 -9.57 -5.63
CA LEU A 152 -7.54 -8.82 -4.42
C LEU A 152 -8.04 -9.78 -3.35
N VAL A 153 -7.47 -9.70 -2.14
CA VAL A 153 -7.87 -10.52 -0.99
C VAL A 153 -8.05 -9.61 0.23
N GLY A 154 -9.07 -9.85 1.05
CA GLY A 154 -9.38 -9.00 2.21
C GLY A 154 -9.68 -7.56 1.80
N CYS A 155 -10.21 -7.35 0.61
CA CYS A 155 -10.47 -6.04 0.02
C CYS A 155 -11.97 -5.69 -0.01
N GLU A 156 -12.79 -6.46 0.69
CA GLU A 156 -14.20 -6.18 0.86
C GLU A 156 -14.41 -4.83 1.56
N ALA A 157 -15.23 -3.97 0.95
CA ALA A 157 -15.63 -2.67 1.49
C ALA A 157 -16.67 -2.81 2.62
N LYS A 158 -16.51 -3.81 3.50
CA LYS A 158 -17.36 -3.98 4.67
C LYS A 158 -16.78 -3.15 5.80
N GLU A 159 -17.54 -2.16 6.28
CA GLU A 159 -17.21 -1.46 7.52
C GLU A 159 -17.18 -2.48 8.66
N ARG A 160 -15.97 -2.91 9.07
CA ARG A 160 -15.82 -3.51 10.40
C ARG A 160 -16.11 -2.36 11.38
N LYS A 161 -17.24 -2.45 12.10
CA LYS A 161 -17.44 -1.66 13.33
C LYS A 161 -16.29 -2.02 14.28
N GLY A 162 -15.24 -1.20 14.33
CA GLY A 162 -14.31 -1.17 15.46
C GLY A 162 -13.00 -1.96 15.40
N TYR A 163 -12.39 -2.22 14.23
CA TYR A 163 -10.99 -2.72 14.21
C TYR A 163 -9.99 -1.55 14.23
N PHE A 164 -9.89 -0.86 15.36
CA PHE A 164 -8.65 -0.18 15.76
C PHE A 164 -8.05 -1.01 16.90
N PRO A 165 -7.08 -1.90 16.63
CA PRO A 165 -6.33 -2.51 17.71
C PRO A 165 -5.31 -1.48 18.22
N TYR A 166 -5.76 -0.46 18.95
CA TYR A 166 -4.88 0.38 19.78
C TYR A 166 -4.51 -0.30 21.11
N LYS A 167 -4.51 -1.64 21.12
CA LYS A 167 -3.79 -2.45 22.10
C LYS A 167 -2.84 -3.35 21.33
N LEU A 168 -1.80 -2.73 20.76
CA LEU A 168 -0.56 -3.43 20.51
C LEU A 168 -0.07 -3.94 21.89
N LEU A 169 0.20 -5.24 21.94
CA LEU A 169 0.70 -5.99 23.10
C LEU A 169 1.96 -5.34 23.69
#